data_AF-A0A7N5P7A6-F1
#
_entry.id   AF-A0A7N5P7A6-F1
#
_cell.length_a   1.000
_cell.length_b   1.000
_cell.length_c   1.000
_cell.angle_alpha   90.00
_cell.angle_beta   90.00
_cell.angle_gamma   90.00
#
_symmetry.space_group_name_H-M   'P 1'
#
loop_
_entity.id
_entity.type
_entity.pdbx_description
1 polymer ?
#
loop_
_entity_poly.entity_id
_entity_poly.type
_entity_poly.pdbx_seq_one_letter_code
_entity_poly.pdbx_strand_id
1 'polypeptide(L)'
;MLTSRRRSRVNPDTRKVSSSTWRRRKMKLESSARLTRKLWTHKFCQKSKLFLSFKAISALCFLLQMELILIHWCSKFLTKNLIK
;
A
#
# COMPACT_ATOMS: atom_id res chain seq x y z
N MET A 1 24.15 -24.80 61.60
CA MET A 1 24.56 -23.52 61.00
C MET A 1 23.71 -23.28 59.74
N LEU A 2 22.60 -22.54 59.88
CA LEU A 2 21.63 -22.31 58.79
C LEU A 2 22.05 -21.08 57.98
N THR A 3 22.57 -21.29 56.77
CA THR A 3 22.93 -20.20 55.85
C THR A 3 21.66 -19.58 55.27
N SER A 4 21.17 -18.54 55.92
CA SER A 4 20.07 -17.70 55.41
C SER A 4 20.52 -17.03 54.11
N ARG A 5 20.04 -17.55 52.96
CA ARG A 5 20.21 -16.92 51.64
C ARG A 5 19.50 -15.57 51.66
N ARG A 6 20.26 -14.47 51.82
CA ARG A 6 19.81 -13.10 51.57
C ARG A 6 19.31 -12.97 50.13
N ARG A 7 18.00 -13.18 49.90
CA ARG A 7 17.33 -12.64 48.71
C ARG A 7 17.26 -11.13 48.91
N SER A 8 18.17 -10.42 48.26
CA SER A 8 18.11 -8.97 48.08
C SER A 8 16.67 -8.57 47.79
N ARG A 9 16.07 -7.78 48.68
CA ARG A 9 14.71 -7.27 48.54
C ARG A 9 14.72 -6.23 47.42
N VAL A 10 14.64 -6.69 46.17
CA VAL A 10 14.25 -5.82 45.06
C VAL A 10 12.85 -5.32 45.39
N ASN A 11 12.74 -4.01 45.63
CA ASN A 11 11.51 -3.36 46.04
C ASN A 11 10.39 -3.67 45.01
N PRO A 12 9.26 -4.28 45.41
CA PRO A 12 8.18 -4.62 44.48
C PRO A 12 7.65 -3.40 43.71
N ASP A 13 7.77 -2.19 44.28
CA ASP A 13 7.33 -0.96 43.63
C ASP A 13 8.23 -0.56 42.44
N THR A 14 9.55 -0.75 42.52
CA THR A 14 10.45 -0.47 41.38
C THR A 14 10.25 -1.47 40.24
N ARG A 15 9.89 -2.72 40.56
CA ARG A 15 9.52 -3.74 39.57
C ARG A 15 8.19 -3.43 38.87
N LYS A 16 7.21 -2.89 39.59
CA LYS A 16 5.93 -2.46 39.00
C LYS A 16 6.11 -1.27 38.06
N VAL A 17 6.89 -0.26 38.45
CA VAL A 17 7.16 0.94 37.62
C VAL A 17 7.92 0.61 36.34
N SER A 18 8.93 -0.27 36.42
CA SER A 18 9.65 -0.74 35.23
C SER A 18 8.75 -1.56 34.31
N SER A 19 7.85 -2.39 34.85
CA SER A 19 6.89 -3.14 34.02
C SER A 19 5.84 -2.26 33.34
N SER A 20 5.35 -1.21 34.00
CA SER A 20 4.35 -0.30 33.45
C SER A 20 4.95 0.58 32.35
N THR A 21 6.17 1.07 32.54
CA THR A 21 6.93 1.80 31.51
C THR A 21 7.23 0.91 30.29
N TRP A 22 7.57 -0.36 30.50
CA TRP A 22 7.78 -1.32 29.41
C TRP A 22 6.50 -1.59 28.60
N ARG A 23 5.35 -1.79 29.28
CA ARG A 23 4.05 -1.93 28.61
C ARG A 23 3.68 -0.70 27.79
N ARG A 24 3.90 0.50 28.34
CA ARG A 24 3.63 1.77 27.64
C ARG A 24 4.49 1.93 26.38
N ARG A 25 5.76 1.55 26.44
CA ARG A 25 6.68 1.54 25.28
C ARG A 25 6.25 0.51 24.24
N LYS A 26 5.86 -0.70 24.64
CA LYS A 26 5.37 -1.75 23.73
C LYS A 26 4.10 -1.32 22.99
N MET A 27 3.13 -0.75 23.70
CA MET A 27 1.90 -0.22 23.09
C MET A 27 2.19 0.92 22.10
N LYS A 28 3.11 1.82 22.43
CA LYS A 28 3.53 2.91 21.53
C LYS A 28 4.25 2.37 20.28
N LEU A 29 5.02 1.30 20.42
CA LEU A 29 5.69 0.65 19.30
C LEU A 29 4.68 -0.07 18.39
N GLU A 30 3.70 -0.75 18.97
CA GLU A 30 2.62 -1.40 18.22
C GLU A 30 1.74 -0.39 17.47
N SER A 31 1.37 0.73 18.12
CA SER A 31 0.63 1.79 17.46
C SER A 31 1.43 2.44 16.33
N SER A 32 2.74 2.66 16.53
CA SER A 32 3.61 3.19 15.48
C SER A 32 3.72 2.24 14.28
N ALA A 33 3.89 0.94 14.53
CA ALA A 33 3.96 -0.06 13.46
C ALA A 33 2.65 -0.12 12.66
N ARG A 34 1.49 0.01 13.34
CA ARG A 34 0.18 0.08 12.70
C ARG A 34 0.02 1.33 11.82
N LEU A 35 0.53 2.47 12.27
CA LEU A 35 0.54 3.71 11.48
C LEU A 35 1.45 3.59 10.24
N THR A 36 2.64 3.01 10.39
CA THR A 36 3.55 2.76 9.26
C THR A 36 2.92 1.85 8.22
N ARG A 37 2.25 0.77 8.65
CA ARG A 37 1.53 -0.13 7.73
C ARG A 37 0.41 0.61 6.99
N LYS A 38 -0.42 1.40 7.70
CA LYS A 38 -1.50 2.19 7.08
C LYS A 38 -0.96 3.18 6.04
N LEU A 39 0.13 3.88 6.36
CA LEU A 39 0.75 4.83 5.44
C LEU A 39 1.29 4.13 4.19
N TRP A 40 1.91 2.97 4.37
CA TRP A 40 2.41 2.17 3.26
C TRP A 40 1.29 1.67 2.36
N THR A 41 0.23 1.09 2.93
CA THR A 41 -0.94 0.64 2.16
C THR A 41 -1.65 1.77 1.43
N HIS A 42 -1.73 2.96 2.05
CA HIS A 42 -2.34 4.13 1.42
C HIS A 42 -1.52 4.61 0.22
N LYS A 43 -0.19 4.79 0.38
CA LYS A 43 0.70 5.17 -0.74
C LYS A 43 0.68 4.14 -1.86
N PHE A 44 0.66 2.86 -1.52
CA PHE A 44 0.57 1.78 -2.50
C PHE A 44 -0.74 1.84 -3.27
N CYS A 45 -1.87 1.97 -2.56
CA CYS A 45 -3.20 2.09 -3.16
C CYS A 45 -3.31 3.30 -4.10
N GLN A 46 -2.75 4.44 -3.73
CA GLN A 46 -2.76 5.64 -4.57
C GLN A 46 -1.96 5.43 -5.87
N LYS A 47 -0.77 4.81 -5.78
CA LYS A 47 0.02 4.46 -6.97
C LYS A 47 -0.66 3.42 -7.84
N SER A 48 -1.25 2.39 -7.25
CA SER A 48 -1.96 1.35 -8.01
C SER A 48 -3.20 1.91 -8.69
N LYS A 49 -3.94 2.84 -8.06
CA LYS A 49 -5.08 3.52 -8.68
C LYS A 49 -4.66 4.30 -9.93
N LEU A 50 -3.58 5.09 -9.83
CA LEU A 50 -3.04 5.82 -10.99
C LEU A 50 -2.61 4.87 -12.11
N PHE A 51 -1.95 3.76 -11.77
CA PHE A 51 -1.53 2.77 -12.75
C PHE A 51 -2.71 2.09 -13.44
N LEU A 52 -3.77 1.75 -12.70
CA LEU A 52 -4.99 1.16 -13.25
C LEU A 52 -5.73 2.16 -14.15
N SER A 53 -5.84 3.43 -13.72
CA SER A 53 -6.42 4.49 -14.54
C SER A 53 -5.62 4.71 -15.82
N PHE A 54 -4.29 4.74 -15.74
CA PHE A 54 -3.42 4.85 -16.93
C PHE A 54 -3.65 3.67 -17.88
N LYS A 55 -3.69 2.44 -17.35
CA LYS A 55 -3.95 1.25 -18.17
C LYS A 55 -5.30 1.33 -18.87
N ALA A 56 -6.35 1.75 -18.17
CA ALA A 56 -7.69 1.92 -18.74
C ALA A 56 -7.70 2.97 -19.87
N ILE A 57 -7.09 4.13 -19.65
CA ILE A 57 -6.98 5.19 -20.67
C ILE A 57 -6.15 4.70 -21.86
N SER A 58 -5.04 4.01 -21.63
CA SER A 58 -4.19 3.48 -22.70
C SER A 58 -4.91 2.45 -23.57
N ALA A 59 -5.72 1.58 -22.96
CA ALA A 59 -6.51 0.59 -23.68
C ALA A 59 -7.61 1.25 -24.53
N LEU A 60 -8.30 2.25 -23.97
CA LEU A 60 -9.28 3.05 -24.71
C LEU A 60 -8.64 3.78 -25.90
N CYS A 61 -7.48 4.40 -25.69
CA CYS A 61 -6.74 5.08 -26.75
C CYS A 61 -6.33 4.12 -27.86
N PHE A 62 -5.86 2.91 -27.51
CA PHE A 62 -5.50 1.88 -28.47
C PHE A 62 -6.71 1.41 -29.30
N LEU A 63 -7.86 1.18 -28.66
CA LEU A 63 -9.10 0.82 -29.35
C LEU A 63 -9.52 1.92 -30.33
N LEU A 64 -9.51 3.18 -29.89
CA LEU A 64 -9.87 4.32 -30.72
C LEU A 64 -8.93 4.45 -31.92
N GLN A 65 -7.63 4.22 -31.72
CA GLN A 65 -6.63 4.24 -32.79
C GLN A 65 -6.91 3.16 -33.85
N MET A 66 -7.25 1.95 -33.43
CA MET A 66 -7.60 0.87 -34.36
C MET A 66 -8.88 1.17 -35.14
N GLU A 67 -9.89 1.73 -34.47
CA GLU A 67 -11.15 2.12 -35.09
C GLU A 67 -10.93 3.21 -36.15
N LEU A 68 -10.11 4.23 -35.85
CA LEU A 68 -9.76 5.27 -36.82
C LEU A 68 -8.99 4.73 -38.03
N ILE A 69 -8.05 3.80 -37.80
CA ILE A 69 -7.32 3.14 -38.89
C ILE A 69 -8.29 2.37 -39.79
N LEU A 70 -9.23 1.64 -39.20
CA LEU A 70 -10.24 0.88 -39.93
C LEU A 70 -11.16 1.81 -40.74
N ILE A 71 -11.65 2.88 -40.14
CA ILE A 71 -12.50 3.88 -40.81
C ILE A 71 -11.75 4.51 -41.98
N HIS A 72 -10.51 4.94 -41.76
CA HIS A 72 -9.68 5.51 -42.81
C HIS A 72 -9.44 4.51 -43.96
N TRP A 73 -9.16 3.25 -43.64
CA TRP A 73 -8.98 2.20 -44.64
C TRP A 73 -10.27 1.93 -45.42
N CYS A 74 -11.41 1.78 -44.74
CA CYS A 74 -12.73 1.60 -45.34
C CYS A 74 -13.11 2.78 -46.24
N SER A 75 -12.88 4.02 -45.80
CA SER A 75 -13.15 5.21 -46.60
C SER A 75 -12.29 5.25 -47.87
N LYS A 76 -11.00 4.92 -47.75
CA LYS A 76 -10.08 4.81 -48.90
C LYS A 76 -10.47 3.69 -49.86
N PHE A 77 -11.00 2.58 -49.34
CA PHE A 77 -11.48 1.47 -50.15
C PHE A 77 -12.78 1.84 -50.88
N LEU A 78 -13.74 2.46 -50.18
CA LEU A 78 -15.01 2.89 -50.76
C LEU A 78 -14.80 3.96 -51.85
N THR A 79 -14.00 4.99 -51.58
CA THR A 79 -13.68 6.04 -52.56
C THR A 79 -13.02 5.48 -53.83
N LYS A 80 -12.15 4.46 -53.69
CA LYS A 80 -11.53 3.77 -54.85
C LYS A 80 -12.49 2.89 -55.64
N ASN A 81 -13.54 2.37 -55.03
CA ASN A 81 -14.51 1.49 -55.69
C ASN A 81 -15.77 2.23 -56.18
N LEU A 82 -16.09 3.40 -55.63
CA LEU A 82 -17.19 4.26 -56.09
C LEU A 82 -16.83 5.15 -57.28
N ILE A 83 -15.55 5.45 -57.48
CA ILE A 83 -15.08 6.09 -58.72
C ILE A 83 -14.86 4.97 -59.74
N LYS A 84 -15.95 4.48 -60.33
CA LYS A 84 -15.94 3.53 -61.45
C LYS A 84 -16.93 3.99 -62.50
#